data_AF-A0A9R0WK46-F1
#
_entry.id   AF-A0A9R0WK46-F1
#
_cell.length_a   1.000
_cell.length_b   1.000
_cell.length_c   1.000
_cell.angle_alpha   90.00
_cell.angle_beta   90.00
_cell.angle_gamma   90.00
#
_symmetry.space_group_name_H-M   'P 1'
#
loop_
_entity.id
_entity.type
_entity.pdbx_description
1 polymer ?
#
loop_
_entity_poly.entity_id
_entity_poly.type
_entity_poly.pdbx_seq_one_letter_code
_entity_poly.pdbx_strand_id
1 'polypeptide(L)'
;MAGTLVEDYTGDGRSSSTEDLPSDQQSHSGESLAEWRSSEQVENGTPSTSPAYSDTEDDDWPRPPELYGKFTWRIDNFSQINKRELRSNSFDVGGYKWYILIYPQGCDVCNHLSLFLCVANHDKLLPGWSHFAQFTIAVINRDPKKSKYSDTLHRFWKKEHDWGWKKFMELSKLHDGFVIEDVLTIKAQVQVIRRQTAHFVALMASTEGN
;
A
#
# COMPACT_ATOMS: atom_id res chain seq x y z
N MET A 1 63.88 1.10 21.52
CA MET A 1 63.62 2.48 22.00
C MET A 1 63.13 3.30 20.82
N ALA A 2 61.89 3.76 20.89
CA ALA A 2 61.38 4.94 20.20
C ALA A 2 59.99 5.20 20.80
N GLY A 3 59.87 6.22 21.64
CA GLY A 3 58.58 6.76 22.04
C GLY A 3 58.12 7.79 21.02
N THR A 4 56.83 8.17 21.08
CA THR A 4 56.36 9.54 21.32
C THR A 4 54.83 9.60 21.20
N LEU A 5 54.22 10.05 22.30
CA LEU A 5 53.02 10.87 22.51
C LEU A 5 51.92 10.90 21.44
N VAL A 6 50.70 10.61 21.89
CA VAL A 6 49.48 11.33 21.49
C VAL A 6 48.62 11.60 22.74
N GLU A 7 48.44 12.86 23.09
CA GLU A 7 47.27 13.37 23.80
C GLU A 7 46.50 14.20 22.78
N ASP A 8 45.19 14.00 22.67
CA ASP A 8 44.29 15.14 22.57
C ASP A 8 42.84 14.79 22.90
N TYR A 9 42.19 15.83 23.42
CA TYR A 9 41.00 15.89 24.24
C TYR A 9 39.72 15.87 23.39
N THR A 10 38.64 15.28 23.93
CA THR A 10 37.28 15.82 23.78
C THR A 10 36.36 15.18 24.81
N GLY A 11 35.82 15.99 25.70
CA GLY A 11 34.79 15.58 26.66
C GLY A 11 33.41 15.53 26.01
N ASP A 12 32.48 14.84 26.67
CA ASP A 12 31.20 15.48 26.97
C ASP A 12 30.51 14.84 28.18
N GLY A 13 29.84 15.71 28.94
CA GLY A 13 29.41 15.49 30.31
C GLY A 13 28.16 14.62 30.50
N ARG A 14 28.06 14.04 31.71
CA ARG A 14 26.91 13.28 32.17
C ARG A 14 26.66 13.53 33.67
N SER A 15 25.51 14.12 34.00
CA SER A 15 24.80 14.01 35.28
C SER A 15 23.45 14.74 35.14
N SER A 16 22.31 14.05 35.06
CA SER A 16 21.39 13.70 36.16
C SER A 16 21.11 14.82 37.16
N SER A 17 19.86 15.26 37.29
CA SER A 17 18.97 15.00 38.45
C SER A 17 17.72 15.89 38.41
N THR A 18 16.81 15.59 39.33
CA THR A 18 15.35 15.70 39.33
C THR A 18 14.81 16.97 40.04
N GLU A 19 13.51 17.21 39.84
CA GLU A 19 12.51 17.82 40.75
C GLU A 19 12.24 19.36 40.81
N ASP A 20 10.92 19.60 40.81
CA ASP A 20 10.10 20.62 41.48
C ASP A 20 9.73 22.00 40.86
N LEU A 21 8.40 22.18 40.80
CA LEU A 21 7.61 23.41 40.57
C LEU A 21 7.53 24.26 41.87
N PRO A 22 7.07 25.54 41.85
CA PRO A 22 5.61 25.80 41.94
C PRO A 22 5.09 27.10 41.24
N SER A 23 3.77 27.11 40.99
CA SER A 23 2.73 28.17 41.19
C SER A 23 2.98 29.62 40.69
N ASP A 24 2.02 30.41 40.20
CA ASP A 24 0.55 30.40 40.29
C ASP A 24 -0.04 31.48 39.35
N GLN A 25 -1.37 31.45 39.22
CA GLN A 25 -2.32 32.48 38.73
C GLN A 25 -2.60 32.59 37.21
N GLN A 26 -3.81 32.80 36.72
CA GLN A 26 -5.20 32.39 37.01
C GLN A 26 -6.07 33.16 36.00
N SER A 27 -7.02 32.50 35.34
CA SER A 27 -8.34 32.98 34.87
C SER A 27 -8.73 32.29 33.56
N HIS A 28 -9.99 31.98 33.24
CA HIS A 28 -11.25 31.64 33.93
C HIS A 28 -12.23 31.32 32.78
N SER A 29 -13.33 30.63 33.08
CA SER A 29 -14.45 30.24 32.19
C SER A 29 -14.22 28.97 31.36
N GLY A 30 -15.09 27.96 31.38
CA GLY A 30 -16.38 27.79 32.06
C GLY A 30 -17.07 26.53 31.54
N GLU A 31 -17.19 25.55 32.44
CA GLU A 31 -18.34 24.64 32.62
C GLU A 31 -18.64 23.55 31.57
N SER A 32 -18.13 22.36 31.89
CA SER A 32 -18.72 21.06 31.61
C SER A 32 -20.03 20.90 32.39
N LEU A 33 -21.08 20.35 31.77
CA LEU A 33 -22.09 19.58 32.50
C LEU A 33 -22.66 18.47 31.62
N ALA A 34 -22.16 17.26 31.85
CA ALA A 34 -22.83 16.03 31.47
C ALA A 34 -23.98 15.75 32.46
N GLU A 35 -24.81 14.78 32.06
CA GLU A 35 -25.89 14.14 32.80
C GLU A 35 -27.24 14.86 32.67
N TRP A 36 -28.27 14.16 32.20
CA TRP A 36 -29.53 13.89 32.92
C TRP A 36 -30.48 13.11 32.00
N ARG A 37 -30.48 11.80 32.25
CA ARG A 37 -31.63 10.88 32.37
C ARG A 37 -32.46 10.44 31.15
N SER A 38 -32.48 9.11 31.02
CA SER A 38 -33.54 8.23 30.55
C SER A 38 -34.96 8.72 30.86
N SER A 39 -35.87 8.51 29.92
CA SER A 39 -37.27 8.19 30.22
C SER A 39 -37.76 7.17 29.21
N GLU A 40 -38.04 5.98 29.73
CA GLU A 40 -38.74 4.89 29.06
C GLU A 40 -40.18 5.30 28.74
N GLN A 41 -40.70 4.71 27.67
CA GLN A 41 -42.10 4.39 27.36
C GLN A 41 -43.20 5.23 28.02
N VAL A 42 -43.91 6.00 27.18
CA VAL A 42 -45.35 6.19 27.35
C VAL A 42 -46.03 5.86 26.02
N GLU A 43 -46.86 4.81 26.10
CA GLU A 43 -47.87 4.37 25.15
C GLU A 43 -48.78 5.53 24.72
N ASN A 44 -49.01 5.69 23.41
CA ASN A 44 -50.31 6.08 22.84
C ASN A 44 -50.26 6.05 21.30
N GLY A 45 -51.22 5.34 20.72
CA GLY A 45 -51.28 5.04 19.29
C GLY A 45 -51.55 6.23 18.38
N THR A 46 -50.96 6.18 17.19
CA THR A 46 -51.44 6.83 15.97
C THR A 46 -50.94 6.02 14.78
N PRO A 47 -51.78 5.65 13.80
CA PRO A 47 -51.31 4.89 12.65
C PRO A 47 -50.52 5.84 11.74
N SER A 48 -49.20 5.70 11.73
CA SER A 48 -48.33 6.37 10.76
C SER A 48 -48.60 5.77 9.38
N THR A 49 -49.39 6.48 8.57
CA THR A 49 -49.56 6.19 7.15
C THR A 49 -48.33 6.69 6.40
N SER A 50 -47.23 5.94 6.49
CA SER A 50 -46.11 6.10 5.56
C SER A 50 -46.23 4.98 4.53
N PRO A 51 -46.31 5.29 3.22
CA PRO A 51 -46.36 4.25 2.22
C PRO A 51 -45.08 3.41 2.30
N ALA A 52 -45.25 2.09 2.22
CA ALA A 52 -44.14 1.16 2.11
C ALA A 52 -43.32 1.54 0.87
N TYR A 53 -42.17 2.16 1.09
CA TYR A 53 -41.18 2.36 0.04
C TYR A 53 -40.62 0.97 -0.24
N SER A 54 -41.15 0.34 -1.29
CA SER A 54 -40.65 -0.93 -1.79
C SER A 54 -39.17 -0.76 -2.11
N ASP A 55 -38.35 -1.50 -1.39
CA ASP A 55 -36.92 -1.66 -1.58
C ASP A 55 -36.70 -2.30 -2.96
N THR A 56 -36.61 -1.45 -3.98
CA THR A 56 -36.27 -1.88 -5.34
C THR A 56 -34.81 -1.49 -5.51
N GLU A 57 -33.93 -2.45 -5.19
CA GLU A 57 -32.48 -2.36 -5.35
C GLU A 57 -32.12 -2.30 -6.86
N ASP A 58 -32.45 -1.18 -7.52
CA ASP A 58 -31.93 -0.85 -8.86
C ASP A 58 -30.80 0.20 -8.73
N ASP A 59 -29.92 0.00 -7.75
CA ASP A 59 -28.68 0.78 -7.58
C ASP A 59 -27.58 0.16 -8.49
N ASP A 60 -27.78 0.24 -9.81
CA ASP A 60 -26.78 -0.10 -10.84
C ASP A 60 -25.71 1.00 -10.97
N TRP A 61 -25.34 1.64 -9.84
CA TRP A 61 -24.22 2.58 -9.81
C TRP A 61 -22.91 1.79 -9.80
N PRO A 62 -21.96 2.05 -10.74
CA PRO A 62 -20.73 1.30 -10.79
C PRO A 62 -19.95 1.49 -9.48
N ARG A 63 -19.78 0.38 -8.74
CA ARG A 63 -18.99 0.36 -7.51
C ARG A 63 -17.63 1.01 -7.76
N PRO A 64 -17.21 1.97 -6.91
CA PRO A 64 -15.95 2.66 -7.10
C PRO A 64 -14.81 1.64 -7.12
N PRO A 65 -13.84 1.75 -8.04
CA PRO A 65 -12.79 0.73 -8.16
C PRO A 65 -12.02 0.62 -6.85
N GLU A 66 -11.87 -0.62 -6.34
CA GLU A 66 -11.06 -0.90 -5.17
C GLU A 66 -9.63 -0.43 -5.43
N LEU A 67 -9.19 0.58 -4.68
CA LEU A 67 -7.87 1.16 -4.84
C LEU A 67 -6.77 0.24 -4.34
N TYR A 68 -7.11 -0.69 -3.44
CA TYR A 68 -6.24 -1.71 -2.92
C TYR A 68 -6.58 -3.07 -3.51
N GLY A 69 -5.58 -3.87 -3.85
CA GLY A 69 -5.79 -5.23 -4.31
C GLY A 69 -4.61 -6.14 -4.00
N LYS A 70 -4.90 -7.43 -3.92
CA LYS A 70 -3.90 -8.49 -3.70
C LYS A 70 -3.94 -9.46 -4.88
N PHE A 71 -2.78 -9.95 -5.28
CA PHE A 71 -2.65 -10.95 -6.32
C PHE A 71 -1.64 -12.01 -5.90
N THR A 72 -1.91 -13.27 -6.22
CA THR A 72 -0.99 -14.39 -5.98
C THR A 72 -0.73 -15.10 -7.29
N TRP A 73 0.55 -15.25 -7.62
CA TRP A 73 1.01 -15.98 -8.78
C TRP A 73 1.80 -17.20 -8.35
N ARG A 74 1.33 -18.38 -8.76
CA ARG A 74 2.04 -19.65 -8.60
C ARG A 74 2.67 -20.00 -9.94
N ILE A 75 3.97 -20.28 -9.92
CA ILE A 75 4.74 -20.71 -11.08
C ILE A 75 5.13 -22.16 -10.83
N ASP A 76 4.42 -23.07 -11.48
CA ASP A 76 4.70 -24.51 -11.40
C ASP A 76 5.88 -24.91 -12.29
N ASN A 77 6.52 -26.04 -11.95
CA ASN A 77 7.70 -26.58 -12.63
C ASN A 77 8.83 -25.54 -12.76
N PHE A 78 9.07 -24.74 -11.72
CA PHE A 78 9.98 -23.59 -11.76
C PHE A 78 11.40 -23.98 -12.17
N SER A 79 11.88 -25.15 -11.72
CA SER A 79 13.21 -25.69 -12.05
C SER A 79 13.41 -25.97 -13.54
N GLN A 80 12.34 -26.19 -14.31
CA GLN A 80 12.38 -26.53 -15.73
C GLN A 80 12.28 -25.30 -16.64
N ILE A 81 12.14 -24.10 -16.07
CA ILE A 81 11.92 -22.88 -16.84
C ILE A 81 13.22 -22.39 -17.45
N ASN A 82 13.31 -22.53 -18.78
CA ASN A 82 14.41 -22.02 -19.61
C ASN A 82 14.07 -20.70 -20.33
N LYS A 83 12.95 -20.05 -19.96
CA LYS A 83 12.54 -18.78 -20.56
C LYS A 83 13.30 -17.61 -19.93
N ARG A 84 13.67 -16.62 -20.76
CA ARG A 84 14.30 -15.37 -20.28
C ARG A 84 13.41 -14.63 -19.29
N GLU A 85 12.12 -14.54 -19.59
CA GLU A 85 11.11 -13.88 -18.77
C GLU A 85 9.80 -14.66 -18.74
N LEU A 86 9.02 -14.47 -17.67
CA LEU A 86 7.64 -14.95 -17.58
C LEU A 86 6.73 -13.79 -17.18
N ARG A 87 5.47 -13.86 -17.63
CA ARG A 87 4.42 -12.90 -17.28
C ARG A 87 3.28 -13.66 -16.63
N SER A 88 2.78 -13.12 -15.53
CA SER A 88 1.54 -13.58 -14.90
C SER A 88 0.30 -13.17 -15.72
N ASN A 89 -0.84 -13.73 -15.36
CA ASN A 89 -2.13 -13.19 -15.79
C ASN A 89 -2.32 -11.78 -15.25
N SER A 90 -3.06 -10.96 -16.00
CA SER A 90 -3.38 -9.60 -15.53
C SER A 90 -4.43 -9.62 -14.42
N PHE A 91 -4.35 -8.65 -13.51
CA PHE A 91 -5.30 -8.42 -12.43
C PHE A 91 -5.65 -6.94 -12.31
N ASP A 92 -6.87 -6.63 -11.86
CA ASP A 92 -7.41 -5.27 -11.83
C ASP A 92 -7.30 -4.67 -10.43
N VAL A 93 -6.68 -3.48 -10.31
CA VAL A 93 -6.62 -2.69 -9.06
C VAL A 93 -6.69 -1.21 -9.39
N GLY A 94 -7.56 -0.47 -8.71
CA GLY A 94 -7.73 0.97 -8.84
C GLY A 94 -8.22 1.44 -10.22
N GLY A 95 -8.76 0.54 -11.04
CA GLY A 95 -9.16 0.79 -12.43
C GLY A 95 -8.05 0.56 -13.46
N TYR A 96 -6.91 0.00 -13.05
CA TYR A 96 -5.79 -0.33 -13.92
C TYR A 96 -5.56 -1.85 -13.95
N LYS A 97 -5.11 -2.35 -15.10
CA LYS A 97 -4.68 -3.75 -15.25
C LYS A 97 -3.19 -3.84 -14.98
N TRP A 98 -2.84 -4.74 -14.07
CA TRP A 98 -1.47 -4.99 -13.62
C TRP A 98 -1.06 -6.41 -13.98
N TYR A 99 0.24 -6.66 -14.11
CA TYR A 99 0.79 -8.00 -14.11
C TYR A 99 2.19 -7.99 -13.48
N ILE A 100 2.59 -9.13 -12.93
CA ILE A 100 3.96 -9.39 -12.48
C ILE A 100 4.78 -9.93 -13.65
N LEU A 101 5.96 -9.34 -13.86
CA LEU A 101 7.02 -9.79 -14.76
C LEU A 101 8.20 -10.31 -13.93
N ILE A 102 8.71 -11.49 -14.29
CA ILE A 102 9.86 -12.12 -13.63
C ILE A 102 10.93 -12.47 -14.65
N TYR A 103 12.19 -12.27 -14.26
CA TYR A 103 13.36 -12.83 -14.95
C TYR A 103 13.98 -13.90 -14.04
N PRO A 104 13.71 -15.19 -14.29
CA PRO A 104 14.15 -16.28 -13.40
C PRO A 104 15.67 -16.36 -13.21
N GLN A 105 16.44 -15.91 -14.20
CA GLN A 105 17.92 -15.92 -14.18
C GLN A 105 18.53 -14.51 -14.09
N GLY A 106 17.69 -13.49 -13.94
CA GLY A 106 18.06 -12.08 -13.92
C GLY A 106 17.79 -11.34 -15.23
N CYS A 107 17.52 -10.03 -15.12
CA CYS A 107 17.34 -9.13 -16.27
C CYS A 107 18.69 -8.60 -16.78
N ASP A 108 19.30 -7.69 -16.02
CA ASP A 108 20.62 -7.09 -16.32
C ASP A 108 21.71 -7.62 -15.38
N VAL A 109 21.31 -8.15 -14.23
CA VAL A 109 22.20 -8.70 -13.22
C VAL A 109 21.99 -10.20 -13.15
N CYS A 110 23.01 -10.97 -13.52
CA CYS A 110 22.99 -12.42 -13.44
C CYS A 110 22.88 -12.90 -11.98
N ASN A 111 22.45 -14.16 -11.81
CA ASN A 111 22.39 -14.86 -10.52
C ASN A 111 21.43 -14.22 -9.49
N HIS A 112 20.55 -13.33 -9.94
CA HIS A 112 19.49 -12.75 -9.13
C HIS A 112 18.15 -12.95 -9.82
N LEU A 113 17.14 -13.33 -9.05
CA LEU A 113 15.75 -13.21 -9.45
C LEU A 113 15.43 -11.71 -9.58
N SER A 114 14.91 -11.30 -10.73
CA SER A 114 14.37 -9.94 -10.92
C SER A 114 12.85 -9.99 -10.98
N LEU A 115 12.18 -9.03 -10.32
CA LEU A 115 10.72 -8.95 -10.25
C LEU A 115 10.25 -7.52 -10.48
N PHE A 116 9.22 -7.36 -11.31
CA PHE A 116 8.63 -6.08 -11.66
C PHE A 116 7.10 -6.16 -11.63
N LEU A 117 6.48 -5.05 -11.24
CA LEU A 117 5.07 -4.81 -11.45
C LEU A 117 4.92 -3.95 -12.72
N CYS A 118 4.01 -4.34 -13.59
CA CYS A 118 3.82 -3.70 -14.90
C CYS A 118 2.36 -3.33 -15.12
N VAL A 119 2.11 -2.23 -15.82
CA VAL A 119 0.78 -1.85 -16.32
C VAL A 119 0.49 -2.60 -17.62
N ALA A 120 -0.50 -3.49 -17.61
CA ALA A 120 -0.80 -4.42 -18.71
C ALA A 120 -1.27 -3.71 -19.99
N ASN A 121 -2.09 -2.67 -19.85
CA ASN A 121 -2.72 -1.97 -20.96
C ASN A 121 -2.07 -0.61 -21.27
N HIS A 122 -0.79 -0.43 -20.91
CA HIS A 122 -0.08 0.85 -21.03
C HIS A 122 -0.14 1.47 -22.43
N ASP A 123 -0.14 0.66 -23.49
CA ASP A 123 -0.23 1.11 -24.88
C ASP A 123 -1.60 1.67 -25.28
N LYS A 124 -2.65 1.26 -24.55
CA LYS A 124 -4.04 1.67 -24.81
C LYS A 124 -4.48 2.85 -23.95
N LEU A 125 -3.62 3.30 -23.03
CA LEU A 125 -3.91 4.44 -22.17
C LEU A 125 -3.72 5.76 -22.91
N LEU A 126 -4.51 6.77 -22.54
CA LEU A 126 -4.45 8.10 -23.16
C LEU A 126 -3.06 8.72 -23.02
N PRO A 127 -2.59 9.49 -24.03
CA PRO A 127 -1.35 10.24 -23.92
C PRO A 127 -1.30 11.08 -22.64
N GLY A 128 -0.17 11.04 -21.91
CA GLY A 128 0.00 11.79 -20.66
C GLY A 128 -0.53 11.08 -19.41
N TRP A 129 -1.01 9.83 -19.51
CA TRP A 129 -1.38 9.05 -18.34
C TRP A 129 -0.22 8.94 -17.34
N SER A 130 -0.55 9.11 -16.07
CA SER A 130 0.33 8.76 -14.95
C SER A 130 -0.51 8.46 -13.72
N HIS A 131 -0.09 7.47 -12.93
CA HIS A 131 -0.71 7.20 -11.64
C HIS A 131 0.33 6.74 -10.64
N PHE A 132 0.15 7.16 -9.39
CA PHE A 132 0.97 6.69 -8.29
C PHE A 132 0.40 5.37 -7.78
N ALA A 133 1.27 4.41 -7.52
CA ALA A 133 0.91 3.21 -6.79
C ALA A 133 2.01 2.88 -5.78
N GLN A 134 1.58 2.59 -4.55
CA GLN A 134 2.41 1.89 -3.58
C GLN A 134 2.16 0.40 -3.77
N PHE A 135 3.21 -0.39 -3.87
CA PHE A 135 3.05 -1.83 -4.01
C PHE A 135 4.14 -2.59 -3.28
N THR A 136 3.79 -3.80 -2.87
CA THR A 136 4.68 -4.76 -2.22
C THR A 136 4.69 -6.04 -3.03
N ILE A 137 5.87 -6.51 -3.43
CA ILE A 137 6.06 -7.85 -4.00
C ILE A 137 6.72 -8.74 -2.95
N ALA A 138 6.22 -9.96 -2.82
CA ALA A 138 6.75 -10.96 -1.91
C ALA A 138 7.02 -12.28 -2.62
N VAL A 139 8.17 -12.89 -2.34
CA VAL A 139 8.44 -14.31 -2.67
C VAL A 139 8.24 -15.11 -1.40
N ILE A 140 7.29 -16.05 -1.45
CA ILE A 140 6.81 -16.76 -0.28
C ILE A 140 7.71 -17.94 0.03
N ASN A 141 8.09 -18.06 1.29
CA ASN A 141 8.84 -19.17 1.82
C ASN A 141 7.91 -20.14 2.55
N ARG A 142 8.32 -21.41 2.67
CA ARG A 142 7.65 -22.43 3.49
C ARG A 142 7.48 -21.97 4.94
N ASP A 143 8.47 -21.28 5.49
CA ASP A 143 8.36 -20.54 6.74
C ASP A 143 7.92 -19.09 6.45
N PRO A 144 6.70 -18.67 6.81
CA PRO A 144 6.21 -17.32 6.55
C PRO A 144 7.13 -16.22 7.08
N LYS A 145 7.89 -16.46 8.16
CA LYS A 145 8.82 -15.50 8.76
C LYS A 145 10.07 -15.25 7.91
N LYS A 146 10.39 -16.17 6.99
CA LYS A 146 11.51 -16.08 6.04
C LYS A 146 11.11 -15.56 4.66
N SER A 147 9.81 -15.30 4.43
CA SER A 147 9.35 -14.75 3.17
C SER A 147 10.04 -13.41 2.90
N LYS A 148 10.41 -13.17 1.64
CA LYS A 148 11.10 -11.93 1.25
C LYS A 148 10.08 -10.95 0.71
N TYR A 149 10.08 -9.74 1.25
CA TYR A 149 9.21 -8.64 0.85
C TYR A 149 10.05 -7.48 0.32
N SER A 150 9.51 -6.75 -0.65
CA SER A 150 10.02 -5.43 -1.01
C SER A 150 8.85 -4.54 -1.39
N ASP A 151 8.83 -3.34 -0.83
CA ASP A 151 7.80 -2.33 -1.05
C ASP A 151 8.39 -1.08 -1.67
N THR A 152 7.58 -0.37 -2.45
CA THR A 152 7.97 0.91 -3.03
C THR A 152 6.75 1.72 -3.43
N LEU A 153 6.94 3.03 -3.51
CA LEU A 153 6.00 3.97 -4.10
C LEU A 153 6.57 4.42 -5.44
N HIS A 154 5.82 4.22 -6.52
CA HIS A 154 6.26 4.61 -7.85
C HIS A 154 5.16 5.32 -8.64
N ARG A 155 5.58 6.19 -9.57
CA ARG A 155 4.69 6.85 -10.53
C ARG A 155 4.83 6.19 -11.89
N PHE A 156 3.89 5.30 -12.19
CA PHE A 156 3.80 4.66 -13.50
C PHE A 156 3.35 5.67 -14.55
N TRP A 157 3.98 5.64 -15.72
CA TRP A 157 3.67 6.52 -16.85
C TRP A 157 4.19 5.92 -18.15
N LYS A 158 3.94 6.58 -19.29
CA LYS A 158 4.25 6.04 -20.62
C LYS A 158 5.68 5.53 -20.81
N LYS A 159 6.70 6.21 -20.24
CA LYS A 159 8.11 5.80 -20.38
C LYS A 159 8.54 4.74 -19.37
N GLU A 160 7.89 4.69 -18.20
CA GLU A 160 8.16 3.74 -17.12
C GLU A 160 6.82 3.13 -16.71
N HIS A 161 6.36 2.19 -17.54
CA HIS A 161 5.12 1.45 -17.31
C HIS A 161 5.34 0.22 -16.43
N ASP A 162 6.61 -0.07 -16.11
CA ASP A 162 7.05 -1.09 -15.18
C ASP A 162 7.97 -0.49 -14.11
N TRP A 163 7.98 -1.13 -12.93
CA TRP A 163 8.89 -0.81 -11.86
C TRP A 163 9.13 -2.01 -10.96
N GLY A 164 10.34 -2.14 -10.41
CA GLY A 164 10.69 -3.28 -9.58
C GLY A 164 12.16 -3.38 -9.23
N TRP A 165 12.61 -4.59 -8.97
CA TRP A 165 13.95 -4.87 -8.43
C TRP A 165 14.71 -5.82 -9.34
N LYS A 166 15.80 -5.31 -9.94
CA LYS A 166 16.75 -6.12 -10.72
C LYS A 166 17.45 -7.18 -9.84
N LYS A 167 17.75 -6.82 -8.58
CA LYS A 167 18.38 -7.71 -7.59
C LYS A 167 17.39 -8.05 -6.47
N PHE A 168 16.23 -8.64 -6.81
CA PHE A 168 15.22 -8.96 -5.80
C PHE A 168 15.73 -10.04 -4.84
N MET A 169 16.26 -11.16 -5.34
CA MET A 169 16.76 -12.27 -4.51
C MET A 169 17.89 -13.00 -5.22
N GLU A 170 18.94 -13.41 -4.50
CA GLU A 170 19.96 -14.31 -5.07
C GLU A 170 19.35 -15.68 -5.39
N LEU A 171 19.68 -16.25 -6.54
CA LEU A 171 19.15 -17.55 -6.95
C LEU A 171 19.58 -18.69 -6.02
N SER A 172 20.79 -18.60 -5.45
CA SER A 172 21.28 -19.55 -4.45
C SER A 172 20.36 -19.68 -3.23
N LYS A 173 19.65 -18.60 -2.87
CA LYS A 173 18.74 -18.57 -1.72
C LYS A 173 17.37 -19.17 -2.02
N LEU A 174 16.99 -19.37 -3.29
CA LEU A 174 15.68 -19.92 -3.65
C LEU A 174 15.47 -21.35 -3.12
N HIS A 175 16.54 -22.14 -3.04
CA HIS A 175 16.50 -23.50 -2.52
C HIS A 175 16.29 -23.57 -1.00
N ASP A 176 16.43 -22.46 -0.26
CA ASP A 176 16.14 -22.37 1.19
C ASP A 176 14.64 -22.23 1.46
N GLY A 177 13.81 -23.08 0.83
CA GLY A 177 12.37 -23.17 1.10
C GLY A 177 11.48 -22.16 0.38
N PHE A 178 11.96 -21.41 -0.61
CA PHE A 178 11.13 -20.53 -1.45
C PHE A 178 10.47 -21.27 -2.63
N VAL A 179 11.10 -22.35 -3.10
CA VAL A 179 10.51 -23.28 -4.06
C VAL A 179 9.99 -24.49 -3.30
N ILE A 180 8.67 -24.66 -3.28
CA ILE A 180 7.98 -25.75 -2.56
C ILE A 180 7.33 -26.65 -3.60
N GLU A 181 7.70 -27.94 -3.63
CA GLU A 181 7.18 -28.89 -4.64
C GLU A 181 7.36 -28.40 -6.08
N ASP A 182 8.52 -27.80 -6.37
CA ASP A 182 8.85 -27.16 -7.65
C ASP A 182 7.92 -25.98 -8.05
N VAL A 183 7.25 -25.37 -7.06
CA VAL A 183 6.40 -24.19 -7.24
C VAL A 183 7.01 -22.98 -6.56
N LEU A 184 7.23 -21.92 -7.33
CA LEU A 184 7.56 -20.59 -6.80
C LEU A 184 6.27 -19.78 -6.63
N THR A 185 6.00 -19.30 -5.42
CA THR A 185 4.81 -18.47 -5.14
C THR A 185 5.21 -17.02 -4.91
N ILE A 186 4.63 -16.13 -5.71
CA ILE A 186 4.83 -14.68 -5.63
C ILE A 186 3.50 -14.03 -5.25
N LYS A 187 3.53 -13.09 -4.31
CA LYS A 187 2.37 -12.25 -3.98
C LYS A 187 2.66 -10.81 -4.32
N ALA A 188 1.65 -10.11 -4.83
CA ALA A 188 1.67 -8.66 -4.99
C ALA A 188 0.52 -8.05 -4.17
N GLN A 189 0.80 -6.93 -3.54
CA GLN A 189 -0.20 -6.03 -2.96
C GLN A 189 -0.03 -4.69 -3.64
N VAL A 190 -1.10 -4.10 -4.14
CA VAL A 190 -1.07 -2.85 -4.90
C VAL A 190 -2.08 -1.89 -4.29
N GLN A 191 -1.66 -0.67 -4.02
CA GLN A 191 -2.47 0.45 -3.59
C GLN A 191 -2.31 1.58 -4.61
N VAL A 192 -3.34 1.82 -5.41
CA VAL A 192 -3.40 2.94 -6.32
C VAL A 192 -3.72 4.20 -5.53
N ILE A 193 -2.93 5.25 -5.75
CA ILE A 193 -3.09 6.54 -5.11
C ILE A 193 -3.70 7.50 -6.13
N ARG A 194 -4.97 7.84 -5.91
CA ARG A 194 -5.64 8.86 -6.68
C ARG A 194 -5.29 10.22 -6.11
N ARG A 195 -4.91 11.16 -6.97
CA ARG A 195 -5.02 12.58 -6.59
C ARG A 195 -6.51 12.85 -6.44
N GLN A 196 -6.90 13.32 -5.27
CA GLN A 196 -8.22 13.86 -5.06
C GLN A 196 -8.25 15.19 -5.82
N THR A 197 -8.49 15.14 -7.12
CA THR A 197 -8.94 16.32 -7.85
C THR A 197 -10.34 16.52 -7.35
N ALA A 198 -10.45 17.40 -6.36
CA ALA A 198 -11.63 17.53 -5.55
C ALA A 198 -12.86 17.71 -6.47
N HIS A 199 -13.86 16.86 -6.29
CA HIS A 199 -15.23 17.14 -6.71
C HIS A 199 -15.73 18.51 -6.17
N PHE A 200 -15.00 19.14 -5.24
CA PHE A 200 -15.18 20.53 -4.84
C PHE A 200 -15.04 21.55 -5.97
N VAL A 201 -14.25 21.32 -7.02
CA VAL A 201 -14.12 22.33 -8.10
C VAL A 201 -15.39 22.40 -8.95
N ALA A 202 -16.14 21.30 -9.09
CA ALA A 202 -17.40 21.29 -9.83
C ALA A 202 -18.57 21.91 -9.04
N LEU A 203 -18.58 21.77 -7.70
CA LEU A 203 -19.61 22.39 -6.86
C LEU A 203 -19.40 23.91 -6.72
N MET A 204 -18.15 24.38 -6.61
CA MET A 204 -17.86 25.81 -6.49
C MET A 204 -18.12 26.58 -7.80
N ALA A 205 -17.99 25.91 -8.96
CA ALA A 205 -18.32 26.52 -10.26
C ALA A 205 -19.83 26.59 -10.54
N SER A 206 -20.67 25.86 -9.80
CA SER A 206 -22.14 25.88 -9.96
C SER A 206 -22.83 26.86 -9.02
N THR A 207 -22.12 27.42 -8.04
CA THR A 207 -22.66 28.40 -7.08
C THR A 207 -22.38 29.86 -7.43
N GLU A 208 -21.59 30.15 -8.48
CA GLU A 208 -21.33 31.53 -8.96
C GLU A 208 -22.21 31.94 -10.15
N GLY A 209 -23.22 31.14 -10.50
CA GLY A 209 -24.13 31.39 -11.61
C GLY A 209 -25.60 31.29 -11.22
N ASN A 210 -26.07 32.16 -10.32
CA ASN A 210 -27.48 32.55 -10.25
C ASN A 210 -27.66 33.93 -9.59
#